data_AF-A0A257QGC0-F1
#
_entry.id   AF-A0A257QGC0-F1
#
_cell.length_a   1.000
_cell.length_b   1.000
_cell.length_c   1.000
_cell.angle_alpha   90.00
_cell.angle_beta   90.00
_cell.angle_gamma   90.00
#
_symmetry.space_group_name_H-M   'P 1'
#
loop_
_entity.id
_entity.type
_entity.pdbx_description
1 polymer ?
#
loop_
_entity_poly.entity_id
_entity_poly.type
_entity_poly.pdbx_seq_one_letter_code
_entity_poly.pdbx_strand_id
1 'polypeptide(L)'
;ASVGNKQRQFSTKQEIQDLAAKAAETWYFSLQGKNQAGVLNDRPTFKKAADQFLKEYGVITEGERSQKWTESHAIRLRVHLLPFFGNLPLDKVTPGKVQEYRVHRMTTYAAPNLHSKSQHKPKAKPPARSTLHDEVVTLRMVLKTAIRHGWLEHLPDLTPPYRTQGKIVHRPWFSPEEYKQLYEAARANAKAPERAHYRWNAEQVYDFVLFMANTGLRPDEAFNLQHRDVTIAQDESNKPEILEIEVRGKRGVGHCKSMPGAVRVYQRLLARAKPAHGESRRERQLRRKSGGAPPAMPELEYPKSTDRVFPGNHIKLFNSLLERAGLKIDRDGKARTAYSLRHTYICMRLMEG
;
A
#
# COMPACT_ATOMS: atom_id res chain seq x y z
N ALA A 1 -15.52 21.36 -43.06
CA ALA A 1 -15.85 22.74 -42.64
C ALA A 1 -14.88 23.20 -41.55
N SER A 2 -14.48 24.47 -41.57
CA SER A 2 -13.63 25.07 -40.53
C SER A 2 -14.48 25.87 -39.57
N VAL A 3 -14.65 25.38 -38.34
CA VAL A 3 -15.44 26.05 -37.28
C VAL A 3 -14.69 25.92 -35.96
N GLY A 4 -14.49 27.04 -35.25
CA GLY A 4 -13.77 27.07 -33.97
C GLY A 4 -12.28 26.73 -34.08
N ASN A 5 -11.58 27.27 -35.09
CA ASN A 5 -10.15 27.01 -35.37
C ASN A 5 -9.77 25.53 -35.59
N LYS A 6 -10.74 24.66 -35.90
CA LYS A 6 -10.49 23.26 -36.26
C LYS A 6 -11.22 22.85 -37.53
N GLN A 7 -10.57 21.99 -38.31
CA GLN A 7 -11.18 21.28 -39.42
C GLN A 7 -12.07 20.16 -38.90
N ARG A 8 -13.34 20.18 -39.29
CA ARG A 8 -14.34 19.16 -38.94
C ARG A 8 -14.88 18.53 -40.20
N GLN A 9 -15.01 17.21 -40.17
CA GLN A 9 -15.51 16.39 -41.28
C GLN A 9 -16.82 15.70 -40.88
N PHE A 10 -17.72 15.54 -41.84
CA PHE A 10 -19.01 14.89 -41.67
C PHE A 10 -19.41 14.24 -42.99
N SER A 11 -19.86 12.99 -42.92
CA SER A 11 -20.44 12.29 -44.07
C SER A 11 -21.95 12.41 -43.98
N THR A 12 -22.56 12.94 -45.03
CA THR A 12 -24.02 13.15 -45.12
C THR A 12 -24.78 11.83 -45.27
N LYS A 13 -24.12 10.78 -45.79
CA LYS A 13 -24.71 9.46 -46.11
C LYS A 13 -25.98 9.56 -47.00
N GLN A 14 -26.05 10.59 -47.84
CA GLN A 14 -27.13 10.79 -48.80
C GLN A 14 -26.61 10.52 -50.20
N GLU A 15 -27.39 9.79 -51.00
CA GLU A 15 -27.07 9.49 -52.40
C GLU A 15 -27.51 10.62 -53.36
N ILE A 16 -28.51 11.40 -52.94
CA ILE A 16 -29.07 12.51 -53.72
C ILE A 16 -28.38 13.82 -53.33
N GLN A 17 -27.84 14.53 -54.33
CA GLN A 17 -27.04 15.74 -54.14
C GLN A 17 -27.75 16.84 -53.35
N ASP A 18 -29.02 17.12 -53.63
CA ASP A 18 -29.79 18.17 -52.94
C ASP A 18 -30.02 17.84 -51.46
N LEU A 19 -30.27 16.56 -51.15
CA LEU A 19 -30.40 16.10 -49.76
C LEU A 19 -29.05 16.12 -49.03
N ALA A 20 -27.97 15.79 -49.73
CA ALA A 20 -26.62 15.89 -49.20
C ALA A 20 -26.26 17.36 -48.88
N ALA A 21 -26.60 18.30 -49.76
CA ALA A 21 -26.36 19.73 -49.56
C ALA A 21 -27.12 20.26 -48.33
N LYS A 22 -28.43 20.00 -48.23
CA LYS A 22 -29.24 20.39 -47.06
C LYS A 22 -28.74 19.78 -45.76
N ALA A 23 -28.32 18.51 -45.77
CA ALA A 23 -27.77 17.83 -44.59
C ALA A 23 -26.42 18.43 -44.17
N ALA A 24 -25.54 18.75 -45.13
CA ALA A 24 -24.26 19.40 -44.86
C ALA A 24 -24.43 20.82 -44.31
N GLU A 25 -25.38 21.57 -44.86
CA GLU A 25 -25.71 22.93 -44.44
C GLU A 25 -26.31 22.96 -43.02
N THR A 26 -27.27 22.07 -42.74
CA THR A 26 -27.85 21.90 -41.40
C THR A 26 -26.76 21.53 -40.37
N TRP A 27 -25.84 20.64 -40.74
CA TRP A 27 -24.72 20.27 -39.89
C TRP A 27 -23.75 21.42 -39.65
N TYR A 28 -23.45 22.22 -40.68
CA TYR A 28 -22.59 23.40 -40.56
C TYR A 28 -23.21 24.49 -39.67
N PHE A 29 -24.51 24.81 -39.85
CA PHE A 29 -25.20 25.76 -38.99
C PHE A 29 -25.32 25.27 -37.55
N SER A 30 -25.54 23.97 -37.33
CA SER A 30 -25.46 23.37 -35.99
C SER A 30 -24.10 23.59 -35.33
N LEU A 31 -23.01 23.45 -36.10
CA LEU A 31 -21.66 23.73 -35.61
C LEU A 31 -21.46 25.22 -35.32
N GLN A 32 -21.86 26.13 -36.20
CA GLN A 32 -21.75 27.57 -35.93
C GLN A 32 -22.55 27.97 -34.68
N GLY A 33 -23.80 27.49 -34.55
CA GLY A 33 -24.63 27.76 -33.38
C GLY A 33 -23.99 27.27 -32.08
N LYS A 34 -23.39 26.06 -32.11
CA LYS A 34 -22.61 25.54 -30.96
C LYS A 34 -21.35 26.37 -30.69
N ASN A 35 -20.75 27.00 -31.70
CA ASN A 35 -19.53 27.80 -31.55
C ASN A 35 -19.86 29.12 -30.85
N GLN A 36 -20.89 29.79 -31.34
CA GLN A 36 -21.41 31.02 -30.77
C GLN A 36 -21.92 30.81 -29.35
N ALA A 37 -22.56 29.67 -29.08
CA ALA A 37 -22.99 29.30 -27.72
C ALA A 37 -21.86 28.80 -26.82
N GLY A 38 -20.62 28.66 -27.32
CA GLY A 38 -19.48 28.14 -26.55
C GLY A 38 -19.56 26.65 -26.17
N VAL A 39 -20.50 25.89 -26.76
CA VAL A 39 -20.77 24.47 -26.48
C VAL A 39 -20.08 23.54 -27.49
N LEU A 40 -19.32 24.10 -28.42
CA LEU A 40 -18.56 23.32 -29.38
C LEU A 40 -17.57 22.43 -28.61
N ASN A 41 -17.55 21.12 -28.93
CA ASN A 41 -16.81 20.05 -28.22
C ASN A 41 -15.27 20.22 -28.28
N ASP A 42 -14.75 21.37 -27.87
CA ASP A 42 -13.35 21.68 -27.67
C ASP A 42 -12.97 21.62 -26.19
N ARG A 43 -13.89 21.11 -25.36
CA ARG A 43 -13.61 20.86 -23.95
C ARG A 43 -12.42 19.89 -23.82
N PRO A 44 -11.48 20.19 -22.91
CA PRO A 44 -10.34 19.33 -22.65
C PRO A 44 -10.75 17.88 -22.38
N THR A 45 -9.90 16.95 -22.82
CA THR A 45 -10.09 15.53 -22.54
C THR A 45 -9.67 15.19 -21.11
N PHE A 46 -10.14 14.04 -20.62
CA PHE A 46 -9.69 13.51 -19.34
C PHE A 46 -8.17 13.31 -19.32
N LYS A 47 -7.56 12.87 -20.42
CA LYS A 47 -6.11 12.74 -20.53
C LYS A 47 -5.39 14.06 -20.25
N LYS A 48 -5.85 15.17 -20.85
CA LYS A 48 -5.27 16.50 -20.59
C LYS A 48 -5.36 16.88 -19.11
N ALA A 49 -6.49 16.60 -18.45
CA ALA A 49 -6.64 16.81 -17.01
C ALA A 49 -5.73 15.92 -16.17
N ALA A 50 -5.57 14.65 -16.55
CA ALA A 50 -4.71 13.71 -15.86
C ALA A 50 -3.23 14.09 -15.97
N ASP A 51 -2.79 14.52 -17.16
CA ASP A 51 -1.42 14.99 -17.40
C ASP A 51 -1.11 16.24 -16.57
N GLN A 52 -2.07 17.19 -16.48
CA GLN A 52 -1.93 18.37 -15.63
C GLN A 52 -1.87 18.00 -14.15
N PHE A 53 -2.75 17.10 -13.70
CA PHE A 53 -2.74 16.60 -12.32
C PHE A 53 -1.40 15.96 -11.96
N LEU A 54 -0.79 15.18 -12.85
CA LEU A 54 0.51 14.55 -12.58
C LEU A 54 1.66 15.55 -12.50
N LYS A 55 1.61 16.63 -13.29
CA LYS A 55 2.61 17.73 -13.23
C LYS A 55 2.53 18.48 -11.91
N GLU A 56 1.33 18.78 -11.44
CA GLU A 56 1.10 19.62 -10.26
C GLU A 56 1.19 18.85 -8.95
N TYR A 57 0.56 17.67 -8.88
CA TYR A 57 0.30 17.02 -7.60
C TYR A 57 1.59 16.62 -6.88
N GLY A 58 2.59 16.12 -7.61
CA GLY A 58 3.88 15.76 -7.03
C GLY A 58 4.61 16.96 -6.43
N VAL A 59 4.59 18.10 -7.14
CA VAL A 59 5.27 19.34 -6.72
C VAL A 59 4.53 19.99 -5.54
N ILE A 60 3.21 20.12 -5.62
CA ILE A 60 2.41 20.76 -4.56
C ILE A 60 2.44 19.95 -3.26
N THR A 61 2.56 18.63 -3.34
CA THR A 61 2.56 17.76 -2.16
C THR A 61 3.95 17.32 -1.70
N GLU A 62 4.99 17.96 -2.23
CA GLU A 62 6.36 17.75 -1.79
C GLU A 62 6.49 18.04 -0.28
N GLY A 63 7.17 17.16 0.46
CA GLY A 63 7.27 17.23 1.92
C GLY A 63 6.02 16.77 2.69
N GLU A 64 4.81 16.99 2.17
CA GLU A 64 3.56 16.60 2.84
C GLU A 64 3.11 15.16 2.55
N ARG A 65 3.42 14.65 1.35
CA ARG A 65 3.02 13.30 0.91
C ARG A 65 4.24 12.51 0.50
N SER A 66 4.25 11.23 0.89
CA SER A 66 5.30 10.31 0.45
C SER A 66 5.30 10.14 -1.07
N GLN A 67 6.48 10.07 -1.69
CA GLN A 67 6.62 9.84 -3.14
C GLN A 67 5.84 8.61 -3.63
N LYS A 68 5.84 7.53 -2.85
CA LYS A 68 5.06 6.30 -3.13
C LYS A 68 3.56 6.55 -3.26
N TRP A 69 3.02 7.53 -2.52
CA TRP A 69 1.62 7.91 -2.61
C TRP A 69 1.30 8.53 -3.97
N THR A 70 2.15 9.47 -4.42
CA THR A 70 2.04 10.10 -5.75
C THR A 70 2.20 9.08 -6.87
N GLU A 71 3.20 8.20 -6.77
CA GLU A 71 3.41 7.08 -7.71
C GLU A 71 2.18 6.17 -7.80
N SER A 72 1.51 5.90 -6.68
CA SER A 72 0.30 5.07 -6.66
C SER A 72 -0.84 5.68 -7.49
N HIS A 73 -0.99 7.01 -7.49
CA HIS A 73 -1.98 7.70 -8.34
C HIS A 73 -1.59 7.61 -9.81
N ALA A 74 -0.32 7.83 -10.14
CA ALA A 74 0.19 7.69 -11.49
C ALA A 74 -0.01 6.27 -12.06
N ILE A 75 0.20 5.24 -11.22
CA ILE A 75 -0.06 3.84 -11.60
C ILE A 75 -1.55 3.63 -11.88
N ARG A 76 -2.46 4.08 -11.00
CA ARG A 76 -3.92 3.92 -11.22
C ARG A 76 -4.38 4.65 -12.48
N LEU A 77 -3.85 5.84 -12.74
CA LEU A 77 -4.13 6.59 -13.97
C LEU A 77 -3.70 5.79 -15.20
N ARG A 78 -2.42 5.39 -15.25
CA ARG A 78 -1.85 4.67 -16.39
C ARG A 78 -2.52 3.33 -16.66
N VAL A 79 -2.78 2.55 -15.61
CA VAL A 79 -3.22 1.15 -15.75
C VAL A 79 -4.73 1.04 -15.96
N HIS A 80 -5.53 1.95 -15.40
CA HIS A 80 -6.99 1.80 -15.38
C HIS A 80 -7.77 3.01 -15.89
N LEU A 81 -7.47 4.22 -15.40
CA LEU A 81 -8.31 5.38 -15.72
C LEU A 81 -8.05 5.96 -17.12
N LEU A 82 -6.78 6.09 -17.55
CA LEU A 82 -6.43 6.61 -18.87
C LEU A 82 -6.91 5.69 -20.01
N PRO A 83 -6.76 4.35 -19.92
CA PRO A 83 -7.29 3.45 -20.95
C PRO A 83 -8.82 3.55 -21.12
N PHE A 84 -9.55 3.85 -20.05
CA PHE A 84 -11.02 3.91 -20.09
C PHE A 84 -11.56 5.32 -20.39
N PHE A 85 -11.04 6.34 -19.70
CA PHE A 85 -11.54 7.72 -19.78
C PHE A 85 -10.70 8.64 -20.66
N GLY A 86 -9.45 8.30 -20.98
CA GLY A 86 -8.45 9.25 -21.49
C GLY A 86 -8.89 10.09 -22.70
N ASN A 87 -9.57 9.45 -23.67
CA ASN A 87 -10.04 10.12 -24.88
C ASN A 87 -11.40 10.81 -24.71
N LEU A 88 -12.09 10.62 -23.59
CA LEU A 88 -13.38 11.25 -23.33
C LEU A 88 -13.18 12.74 -23.00
N PRO A 89 -14.01 13.63 -23.57
CA PRO A 89 -14.17 14.98 -23.07
C PRO A 89 -14.61 14.97 -21.60
N LEU A 90 -14.15 15.95 -20.81
CA LEU A 90 -14.41 16.00 -19.37
C LEU A 90 -15.90 16.06 -19.01
N ASP A 91 -16.72 16.73 -19.82
CA ASP A 91 -18.18 16.81 -19.64
C ASP A 91 -18.88 15.47 -19.87
N LYS A 92 -18.22 14.51 -20.54
CA LYS A 92 -18.73 13.15 -20.75
C LYS A 92 -18.33 12.18 -19.65
N VAL A 93 -17.57 12.61 -18.64
CA VAL A 93 -17.29 11.83 -17.43
C VAL A 93 -18.48 11.96 -16.47
N THR A 94 -19.63 11.40 -16.86
CA THR A 94 -20.87 11.47 -16.09
C THR A 94 -20.92 10.40 -14.99
N PRO A 95 -21.83 10.50 -14.00
CA PRO A 95 -22.05 9.43 -13.02
C PRO A 95 -22.31 8.06 -13.67
N GLY A 96 -23.08 8.04 -14.76
CA GLY A 96 -23.32 6.83 -15.56
C GLY A 96 -22.03 6.24 -16.13
N LYS A 97 -21.13 7.08 -16.64
CA LYS A 97 -19.83 6.63 -17.18
C LYS A 97 -18.92 6.04 -16.09
N VAL A 98 -19.01 6.58 -14.88
CA VAL A 98 -18.28 6.06 -13.72
C VAL A 98 -18.85 4.72 -13.26
N GLN A 99 -20.16 4.52 -13.39
CA GLN A 99 -20.78 3.22 -13.14
C GLN A 99 -20.36 2.18 -14.20
N GLU A 100 -20.32 2.54 -15.49
CA GLU A 100 -19.76 1.68 -16.55
C GLU A 100 -18.32 1.27 -16.24
N TYR A 101 -17.50 2.21 -15.75
CA TYR A 101 -16.13 1.92 -15.33
C TYR A 101 -16.07 0.90 -14.19
N ARG A 102 -16.93 1.03 -13.17
CA ARG A 102 -17.00 0.06 -12.05
C ARG A 102 -17.35 -1.33 -12.58
N VAL A 103 -18.32 -1.43 -13.48
CA VAL A 103 -18.71 -2.70 -14.12
C VAL A 103 -17.56 -3.27 -14.92
N HIS A 104 -16.92 -2.47 -15.77
CA HIS A 104 -15.74 -2.87 -16.55
C HIS A 104 -14.65 -3.46 -15.65
N ARG A 105 -14.31 -2.80 -14.54
CA ARG A 105 -13.29 -3.29 -13.60
C ARG A 105 -13.69 -4.58 -12.89
N MET A 106 -14.98 -4.81 -12.68
CA MET A 106 -15.52 -6.03 -12.08
C MET A 106 -15.66 -7.19 -13.07
N THR A 107 -15.58 -6.95 -14.38
CA THR A 107 -15.73 -7.99 -15.41
C THR A 107 -14.43 -8.31 -16.17
N THR A 108 -13.55 -7.33 -16.39
CA THR A 108 -12.32 -7.51 -17.18
C THR A 108 -11.09 -7.92 -16.36
N TYR A 109 -11.26 -8.24 -15.07
CA TYR A 109 -10.16 -8.49 -14.13
C TYR A 109 -9.28 -9.70 -14.48
N ALA A 110 -9.82 -10.67 -15.20
CA ALA A 110 -9.10 -11.88 -15.61
C ALA A 110 -8.25 -11.68 -16.88
N ALA A 111 -8.48 -10.60 -17.64
CA ALA A 111 -7.73 -10.32 -18.85
C ALA A 111 -6.35 -9.71 -18.53
N PRO A 112 -5.29 -10.01 -19.31
CA PRO A 112 -4.03 -9.31 -19.22
C PRO A 112 -4.21 -7.80 -19.46
N ASN A 113 -3.66 -6.99 -18.57
CA ASN A 113 -3.68 -5.54 -18.76
C ASN A 113 -2.39 -5.10 -19.44
N LEU A 114 -2.50 -4.67 -20.71
CA LEU A 114 -1.39 -4.20 -21.55
C LEU A 114 -0.65 -3.00 -20.96
N HIS A 115 -1.33 -2.20 -20.13
CA HIS A 115 -0.75 -1.05 -19.46
C HIS A 115 -0.15 -1.41 -18.10
N SER A 116 -0.22 -2.66 -17.65
CA SER A 116 0.50 -3.11 -16.45
C SER A 116 1.97 -3.37 -16.76
N LYS A 117 2.88 -2.90 -15.90
CA LYS A 117 4.31 -3.26 -15.97
C LYS A 117 4.62 -4.58 -15.24
N SER A 118 3.62 -5.16 -14.57
CA SER A 118 3.78 -6.39 -13.80
C SER A 118 3.79 -7.60 -14.73
N GLN A 119 4.77 -8.49 -14.57
CA GLN A 119 4.80 -9.80 -15.24
C GLN A 119 3.95 -10.86 -14.53
N HIS A 120 3.25 -10.51 -13.45
CA HIS A 120 2.40 -11.46 -12.74
C HIS A 120 1.15 -11.80 -13.55
N LYS A 121 0.71 -13.05 -13.45
CA LYS A 121 -0.54 -13.51 -14.05
C LYS A 121 -1.73 -12.66 -13.56
N PRO A 122 -2.74 -12.42 -14.42
CA PRO A 122 -3.98 -11.76 -14.01
C PRO A 122 -4.60 -12.47 -12.80
N LYS A 123 -5.24 -11.70 -11.92
CA LYS A 123 -5.88 -12.27 -10.72
C LYS A 123 -7.15 -13.02 -11.13
N ALA A 124 -7.39 -14.17 -10.51
CA ALA A 124 -8.60 -14.96 -10.71
C ALA A 124 -9.86 -14.38 -10.04
N LYS A 125 -9.72 -13.30 -9.25
CA LYS A 125 -10.81 -12.67 -8.50
C LYS A 125 -10.91 -11.19 -8.86
N PRO A 126 -12.14 -10.61 -8.83
CA PRO A 126 -12.33 -9.19 -9.08
C PRO A 126 -11.57 -8.32 -8.06
N PRO A 127 -11.25 -7.06 -8.40
CA PRO A 127 -10.59 -6.14 -7.49
C PRO A 127 -11.43 -5.92 -6.22
N ALA A 128 -10.74 -5.72 -5.09
CA ALA A 128 -11.41 -5.40 -3.85
C ALA A 128 -12.13 -4.05 -3.94
N ARG A 129 -13.20 -3.88 -3.16
CA ARG A 129 -13.96 -2.61 -3.12
C ARG A 129 -13.08 -1.41 -2.73
N SER A 130 -12.14 -1.60 -1.82
CA SER A 130 -11.15 -0.58 -1.46
C SER A 130 -10.25 -0.19 -2.62
N THR A 131 -9.87 -1.15 -3.48
CA THR A 131 -9.09 -0.87 -4.71
C THR A 131 -9.90 -0.01 -5.67
N LEU A 132 -11.18 -0.33 -5.91
CA LEU A 132 -12.05 0.50 -6.75
C LEU A 132 -12.30 1.88 -6.11
N HIS A 133 -12.41 1.95 -4.79
CA HIS A 133 -12.53 3.22 -4.08
C HIS A 133 -11.31 4.11 -4.32
N ASP A 134 -10.10 3.57 -4.18
CA ASP A 134 -8.84 4.28 -4.45
C ASP A 134 -8.73 4.77 -5.90
N GLU A 135 -9.17 3.95 -6.87
CA GLU A 135 -9.25 4.34 -8.28
C GLU A 135 -10.22 5.53 -8.46
N VAL A 136 -11.39 5.50 -7.80
CA VAL A 136 -12.38 6.60 -7.84
C VAL A 136 -11.89 7.85 -7.10
N VAL A 137 -11.12 7.72 -6.02
CA VAL A 137 -10.45 8.84 -5.35
C VAL A 137 -9.47 9.52 -6.32
N THR A 138 -8.69 8.72 -7.06
CA THR A 138 -7.76 9.24 -8.08
C THR A 138 -8.52 9.96 -9.20
N LEU A 139 -9.61 9.37 -9.70
CA LEU A 139 -10.49 10.00 -10.68
C LEU A 139 -11.02 11.35 -10.16
N ARG A 140 -11.50 11.40 -8.92
CA ARG A 140 -11.99 12.62 -8.27
C ARG A 140 -10.92 13.72 -8.23
N MET A 141 -9.68 13.37 -7.93
CA MET A 141 -8.57 14.34 -7.87
C MET A 141 -8.26 14.94 -9.24
N VAL A 142 -8.30 14.14 -10.30
CA VAL A 142 -8.15 14.63 -11.67
C VAL A 142 -9.28 15.58 -12.04
N LEU A 143 -10.54 15.21 -11.76
CA LEU A 143 -11.70 16.08 -12.05
C LEU A 143 -11.65 17.38 -11.23
N LYS A 144 -11.20 17.33 -9.96
CA LYS A 144 -10.96 18.55 -9.18
C LYS A 144 -9.86 19.43 -9.78
N THR A 145 -8.84 18.83 -10.37
CA THR A 145 -7.80 19.58 -11.10
C THR A 145 -8.42 20.28 -12.31
N ALA A 146 -9.24 19.57 -13.09
CA ALA A 146 -9.98 20.19 -14.20
C ALA A 146 -10.86 21.36 -13.77
N ILE A 147 -11.53 21.27 -12.61
CA ILE A 147 -12.34 22.38 -12.06
C ILE A 147 -11.46 23.59 -11.73
N ARG A 148 -10.32 23.40 -11.07
CA ARG A 148 -9.40 24.51 -10.74
C ARG A 148 -8.87 25.25 -11.97
N HIS A 149 -8.76 24.54 -13.09
CA HIS A 149 -8.34 25.10 -14.38
C HIS A 149 -9.51 25.62 -15.24
N GLY A 150 -10.75 25.60 -14.72
CA GLY A 150 -11.94 26.04 -15.44
C GLY A 150 -12.35 25.14 -16.61
N TRP A 151 -11.84 23.90 -16.68
CA TRP A 151 -12.16 22.95 -17.76
C TRP A 151 -13.43 22.14 -17.50
N LEU A 152 -13.86 22.10 -16.25
CA LEU A 152 -15.07 21.42 -15.79
C LEU A 152 -15.76 22.33 -14.78
N GLU A 153 -17.08 22.52 -14.92
CA GLU A 153 -17.83 23.46 -14.08
C GLU A 153 -18.12 22.87 -12.69
N HIS A 154 -18.57 21.62 -12.64
CA HIS A 154 -18.95 20.95 -11.41
C HIS A 154 -18.46 19.51 -11.38
N LEU A 155 -18.26 18.99 -10.18
CA LEU A 155 -17.87 17.61 -9.99
C LEU A 155 -19.11 16.70 -10.09
N PRO A 156 -19.12 15.67 -10.96
CA PRO A 156 -20.21 14.70 -10.99
C PRO A 156 -20.28 13.90 -9.68
N ASP A 157 -21.45 13.35 -9.37
CA ASP A 157 -21.55 12.40 -8.26
C ASP A 157 -20.81 11.10 -8.60
N LEU A 158 -19.81 10.77 -7.78
CA LEU A 158 -18.97 9.57 -7.91
C LEU A 158 -19.33 8.51 -6.85
N THR A 159 -20.35 8.77 -6.03
CA THR A 159 -20.79 7.82 -5.01
C THR A 159 -21.32 6.54 -5.68
N PRO A 160 -21.12 5.38 -5.05
CA PRO A 160 -21.70 4.15 -5.55
C PRO A 160 -23.23 4.21 -5.43
N PRO A 161 -23.99 3.87 -6.48
CA PRO A 161 -25.45 4.02 -6.51
C PRO A 161 -26.19 3.13 -5.51
N TYR A 162 -25.60 1.97 -5.16
CA TYR A 162 -26.18 1.03 -4.23
C TYR A 162 -25.43 1.06 -2.90
N ARG A 163 -26.11 1.50 -1.84
CA ARG A 163 -25.62 1.45 -0.46
C ARG A 163 -25.49 -0.02 -0.07
N THR A 164 -24.28 -0.53 -0.12
CA THR A 164 -24.02 -1.89 0.35
C THR A 164 -23.85 -1.82 1.86
N GLN A 165 -24.79 -2.40 2.62
CA GLN A 165 -24.52 -2.77 4.01
C GLN A 165 -23.35 -3.76 3.97
N GLY A 166 -22.13 -3.24 4.08
CA GLY A 166 -20.93 -4.06 4.11
C GLY A 166 -20.94 -4.87 5.40
N LYS A 167 -20.67 -6.18 5.31
CA LYS A 167 -20.32 -6.95 6.50
C LYS A 167 -19.17 -6.22 7.20
N ILE A 168 -19.31 -5.95 8.49
CA ILE A 168 -18.23 -5.35 9.29
C ILE A 168 -17.10 -6.38 9.34
N VAL A 169 -16.01 -6.09 8.62
CA VAL A 169 -14.84 -6.98 8.59
C VAL A 169 -13.87 -6.51 9.65
N HIS A 170 -13.81 -7.25 10.76
CA HIS A 170 -12.75 -7.05 11.76
C HIS A 170 -11.42 -7.62 11.25
N ARG A 171 -10.32 -6.92 11.59
CA ARG A 171 -8.97 -7.41 11.32
C ARG A 171 -8.69 -8.63 12.20
N PRO A 172 -8.05 -9.66 11.65
CA PRO A 172 -7.86 -10.91 12.37
C PRO A 172 -6.85 -10.71 13.51
N TRP A 173 -7.16 -11.27 14.67
CA TRP A 173 -6.33 -11.31 15.87
C TRP A 173 -6.20 -12.77 16.37
N PHE A 174 -5.33 -13.00 17.35
CA PHE A 174 -5.14 -14.31 17.97
C PHE A 174 -5.89 -14.34 19.30
N SER A 175 -6.76 -15.33 19.51
CA SER A 175 -7.29 -15.58 20.87
C SER A 175 -6.14 -15.84 21.86
N PRO A 176 -6.37 -15.75 23.18
CA PRO A 176 -5.34 -16.08 24.17
C PRO A 176 -4.70 -17.46 23.94
N GLU A 177 -5.49 -18.46 23.57
CA GLU A 177 -5.04 -19.81 23.25
C GLU A 177 -4.20 -19.85 21.96
N GLU A 178 -4.67 -19.22 20.89
CA GLU A 178 -3.93 -19.15 19.61
C GLU A 178 -2.63 -18.35 19.76
N TYR A 179 -2.64 -17.30 20.59
CA TYR A 179 -1.44 -16.53 20.90
C TYR A 179 -0.43 -17.35 21.69
N LYS A 180 -0.92 -18.16 22.64
CA LYS A 180 -0.09 -19.14 23.36
C LYS A 180 0.55 -20.15 22.41
N GLN A 181 -0.24 -20.77 21.56
CA GLN A 181 0.25 -21.67 20.52
C GLN A 181 1.31 -20.98 19.62
N LEU A 182 1.08 -19.71 19.25
CA LEU A 182 2.00 -18.95 18.41
C LEU A 182 3.36 -18.74 19.09
N TYR A 183 3.39 -18.24 20.32
CA TYR A 183 4.67 -17.96 20.98
C TYR A 183 5.40 -19.25 21.38
N GLU A 184 4.67 -20.34 21.65
CA GLU A 184 5.27 -21.66 21.92
C GLU A 184 5.91 -22.25 20.67
N ALA A 185 5.23 -22.18 19.51
CA ALA A 185 5.80 -22.56 18.22
C ALA A 185 7.02 -21.71 17.87
N ALA A 186 6.95 -20.40 18.11
CA ALA A 186 8.08 -19.48 17.91
C ALA A 186 9.27 -19.85 18.82
N ARG A 187 9.01 -20.15 20.10
CA ARG A 187 10.02 -20.57 21.08
C ARG A 187 10.68 -21.89 20.67
N ALA A 188 9.89 -22.88 20.23
CA ALA A 188 10.40 -24.16 19.75
C ALA A 188 11.32 -23.96 18.53
N ASN A 189 10.87 -23.15 17.56
CA ASN A 189 11.66 -22.82 16.37
C ASN A 189 12.93 -22.03 16.68
N ALA A 190 12.93 -21.19 17.72
CA ALA A 190 14.12 -20.48 18.19
C ALA A 190 15.14 -21.41 18.87
N LYS A 191 14.66 -22.42 19.63
CA LYS A 191 15.52 -23.41 20.29
C LYS A 191 16.14 -24.40 19.30
N ALA A 192 15.34 -24.91 18.37
CA ALA A 192 15.73 -25.93 17.40
C ALA A 192 15.31 -25.51 15.98
N PRO A 193 16.00 -24.52 15.38
CA PRO A 193 15.76 -24.14 13.99
C PRO A 193 16.18 -25.28 13.05
N GLU A 194 15.52 -25.41 11.90
CA GLU A 194 15.84 -26.43 10.89
C GLU A 194 17.31 -26.39 10.46
N ARG A 195 17.92 -25.21 10.45
CA ARG A 195 19.33 -25.01 10.12
C ARG A 195 19.98 -24.07 11.12
N ALA A 196 21.22 -24.37 11.53
CA ALA A 196 21.95 -23.59 12.52
C ALA A 196 22.06 -22.10 12.17
N HIS A 197 22.27 -21.75 10.90
CA HIS A 197 22.37 -20.35 10.46
C HIS A 197 21.04 -19.59 10.51
N TYR A 198 19.89 -20.25 10.70
CA TYR A 198 18.60 -19.61 10.93
C TYR A 198 18.33 -19.29 12.40
N ARG A 199 19.17 -19.76 13.33
CA ARG A 199 18.95 -19.59 14.78
C ARG A 199 18.72 -18.13 15.17
N TRP A 200 19.64 -17.25 14.78
CA TRP A 200 19.54 -15.83 15.10
C TRP A 200 18.21 -15.23 14.58
N ASN A 201 17.83 -15.55 13.36
CA ASN A 201 16.57 -15.08 12.75
C ASN A 201 15.33 -15.66 13.45
N ALA A 202 15.38 -16.91 13.89
CA ALA A 202 14.29 -17.56 14.62
C ALA A 202 14.10 -16.96 16.01
N GLU A 203 15.19 -16.70 16.72
CA GLU A 203 15.19 -15.99 18.01
C GLU A 203 14.65 -14.55 17.88
N GLN A 204 15.04 -13.84 16.82
CA GLN A 204 14.49 -12.51 16.50
C GLN A 204 12.98 -12.53 16.27
N VAL A 205 12.45 -13.52 15.53
CA VAL A 205 11.01 -13.65 15.30
C VAL A 205 10.26 -13.98 16.59
N TYR A 206 10.82 -14.83 17.45
CA TYR A 206 10.24 -15.12 18.76
C TYR A 206 10.12 -13.86 19.61
N ASP A 207 11.19 -13.07 19.69
CA ASP A 207 11.19 -11.82 20.44
C ASP A 207 10.28 -10.77 19.82
N PHE A 208 10.21 -10.71 18.48
CA PHE A 208 9.28 -9.83 17.77
C PHE A 208 7.82 -10.14 18.14
N VAL A 209 7.43 -11.42 18.21
CA VAL A 209 6.07 -11.83 18.61
C VAL A 209 5.74 -11.38 20.02
N LEU A 210 6.65 -11.58 20.97
CA LEU A 210 6.44 -11.17 22.36
C LEU A 210 6.44 -9.64 22.50
N PHE A 211 7.37 -8.95 21.85
CA PHE A 211 7.49 -7.50 21.90
C PHE A 211 6.26 -6.80 21.34
N MET A 212 5.77 -7.23 20.17
CA MET A 212 4.58 -6.65 19.54
C MET A 212 3.32 -6.84 20.38
N ALA A 213 3.17 -8.01 21.01
CA ALA A 213 2.02 -8.31 21.85
C ALA A 213 2.05 -7.60 23.21
N ASN A 214 3.18 -6.99 23.60
CA ASN A 214 3.31 -6.22 24.84
C ASN A 214 3.39 -4.70 24.59
N THR A 215 3.54 -4.26 23.35
CA THR A 215 3.69 -2.82 23.01
C THR A 215 2.55 -2.29 22.15
N GLY A 216 1.90 -3.15 21.35
CA GLY A 216 0.85 -2.71 20.45
C GLY A 216 1.31 -1.80 19.31
N LEU A 217 2.63 -1.69 19.06
CA LEU A 217 3.17 -0.89 17.95
C LEU A 217 2.60 -1.31 16.60
N ARG A 218 2.55 -0.40 15.63
CA ARG A 218 2.33 -0.84 14.25
C ARG A 218 3.56 -1.63 13.77
N PRO A 219 3.40 -2.64 12.90
CA PRO A 219 4.56 -3.37 12.38
C PRO A 219 5.59 -2.47 11.69
N ASP A 220 5.15 -1.46 10.93
CA ASP A 220 6.04 -0.49 10.28
C ASP A 220 6.78 0.41 11.27
N GLU A 221 6.18 0.72 12.41
CA GLU A 221 6.82 1.43 13.52
C GLU A 221 7.90 0.55 14.15
N ALA A 222 7.56 -0.71 14.48
CA ALA A 222 8.50 -1.67 15.06
C ALA A 222 9.69 -2.02 14.14
N PHE A 223 9.49 -2.11 12.82
CA PHE A 223 10.57 -2.40 11.88
C PHE A 223 11.53 -1.24 11.65
N ASN A 224 11.12 -0.01 11.97
CA ASN A 224 11.97 1.18 11.89
C ASN A 224 12.55 1.58 13.25
N LEU A 225 12.12 0.94 14.33
CA LEU A 225 12.55 1.23 15.69
C LEU A 225 14.04 0.96 15.87
N GLN A 226 14.75 1.91 16.47
CA GLN A 226 16.17 1.77 16.82
C GLN A 226 16.34 1.64 18.33
N HIS A 227 17.47 1.11 18.77
CA HIS A 227 17.74 0.93 20.20
C HIS A 227 17.75 2.25 20.98
N ARG A 228 18.17 3.36 20.36
CA ARG A 228 18.11 4.71 20.95
C ARG A 228 16.70 5.24 21.19
N ASP A 229 15.70 4.67 20.51
CA ASP A 229 14.32 5.10 20.62
C ASP A 229 13.59 4.36 21.77
N VAL A 230 14.28 3.50 22.54
CA VAL A 230 13.71 2.67 23.60
C VAL A 230 14.45 2.91 24.92
N THR A 231 13.72 3.40 25.92
CA THR A 231 14.21 3.61 27.28
C THR A 231 13.51 2.64 28.22
N ILE A 232 14.28 1.96 29.08
CA ILE A 232 13.71 1.20 30.21
C ILE A 232 13.46 2.22 31.33
N ALA A 233 12.20 2.43 31.68
CA ALA A 233 11.78 3.40 32.68
C ALA A 233 11.09 2.71 33.87
N GLN A 234 11.26 3.31 35.04
CA GLN A 234 10.55 2.95 36.27
C GLN A 234 9.86 4.21 36.79
N ASP A 235 8.53 4.22 36.80
CA ASP A 235 7.77 5.44 37.10
C ASP A 235 7.88 5.82 38.60
N GLU A 236 7.82 4.86 39.52
CA GLU A 236 7.88 5.09 40.98
C GLU A 236 8.35 3.84 41.74
N SER A 237 8.82 4.00 42.98
CA SER A 237 9.13 2.87 43.87
C SER A 237 7.90 1.98 43.98
N ASN A 238 8.03 0.70 43.58
CA ASN A 238 7.00 -0.35 43.57
C ASN A 238 6.17 -0.53 42.28
N LYS A 239 6.41 0.23 41.20
CA LYS A 239 5.85 -0.08 39.87
C LYS A 239 6.80 -1.00 39.07
N PRO A 240 6.25 -1.93 38.26
CA PRO A 240 7.08 -2.76 37.38
C PRO A 240 7.74 -1.91 36.30
N GLU A 241 8.96 -2.29 35.91
CA GLU A 241 9.66 -1.64 34.80
C GLU A 241 8.86 -1.77 33.50
N ILE A 242 8.85 -0.70 32.71
CA ILE A 242 8.23 -0.64 31.38
C ILE A 242 9.19 -0.04 30.37
N LEU A 243 8.86 -0.19 29.09
CA LEU A 243 9.55 0.51 28.01
C LEU A 243 8.81 1.79 27.66
N GLU A 244 9.53 2.90 27.64
CA GLU A 244 9.11 4.14 27.00
C GLU A 244 9.74 4.20 25.61
N ILE A 245 8.89 4.23 24.59
CA ILE A 245 9.29 4.08 23.18
C ILE A 245 8.91 5.33 22.41
N GLU A 246 9.90 5.96 21.78
CA GLU A 246 9.72 7.05 20.83
C GLU A 246 9.55 6.51 19.41
N VAL A 247 8.30 6.48 18.97
CA VAL A 247 7.91 5.83 17.73
C VAL A 247 7.92 6.83 16.58
N ARG A 248 8.66 6.52 15.51
CA ARG A 248 8.63 7.30 14.26
C ARG A 248 7.72 6.64 13.25
N GLY A 249 6.60 7.28 12.95
CA GLY A 249 5.59 6.80 12.02
C GLY A 249 5.33 7.75 10.85
N LYS A 250 4.37 7.40 10.01
CA LYS A 250 3.97 8.21 8.83
C LYS A 250 3.47 9.62 9.16
N ARG A 251 3.12 9.89 10.42
CA ARG A 251 2.56 11.17 10.88
C ARG A 251 3.50 11.92 11.83
N GLY A 252 4.77 11.52 11.92
CA GLY A 252 5.74 12.10 12.84
C GLY A 252 6.07 11.19 14.02
N VAL A 253 6.50 11.80 15.12
CA VAL A 253 6.89 11.11 16.36
C VAL A 253 5.67 10.90 17.25
N GLY A 254 5.57 9.73 17.87
CA GLY A 254 4.60 9.44 18.92
C GLY A 254 5.25 8.69 20.07
N HIS A 255 4.59 8.63 21.21
CA HIS A 255 5.10 7.93 22.39
C HIS A 255 4.27 6.68 22.69
N CYS A 256 4.93 5.60 23.09
CA CYS A 256 4.30 4.34 23.46
C CYS A 256 4.91 3.82 24.76
N LYS A 257 4.05 3.50 25.74
CA LYS A 257 4.43 2.78 26.95
C LYS A 257 4.10 1.30 26.76
N SER A 258 5.04 0.40 27.08
CA SER A 258 4.82 -1.04 26.97
C SER A 258 4.19 -1.63 28.23
N MET A 259 3.71 -2.87 28.12
CA MET A 259 3.50 -3.75 29.26
C MET A 259 4.86 -4.21 29.82
N PRO A 260 4.94 -4.58 31.12
CA PRO A 260 6.19 -5.02 31.76
C PRO A 260 6.87 -6.21 31.07
N GLY A 261 6.08 -7.10 30.47
CA GLY A 261 6.60 -8.27 29.75
C GLY A 261 7.55 -7.93 28.60
N ALA A 262 7.47 -6.71 28.04
CA ALA A 262 8.38 -6.26 26.97
C ALA A 262 9.80 -6.01 27.46
N VAL A 263 10.01 -5.64 28.73
CA VAL A 263 11.34 -5.27 29.26
C VAL A 263 12.32 -6.42 29.16
N ARG A 264 11.92 -7.60 29.64
CA ARG A 264 12.75 -8.83 29.56
C ARG A 264 13.03 -9.24 28.11
N VAL A 265 12.11 -8.97 27.19
CA VAL A 265 12.31 -9.23 25.76
C VAL A 265 13.36 -8.26 25.21
N TYR A 266 13.28 -6.98 25.56
CA TYR A 266 14.21 -5.96 25.11
C TYR A 266 15.63 -6.16 25.66
N GLN A 267 15.76 -6.52 26.94
CA GLN A 267 17.05 -6.88 27.54
C GLN A 267 17.70 -8.07 26.80
N ARG A 268 16.90 -9.08 26.41
CA ARG A 268 17.39 -10.20 25.59
C ARG A 268 17.83 -9.77 24.19
N LEU A 269 17.16 -8.78 23.60
CA LEU A 269 17.55 -8.21 22.30
C LEU A 269 18.88 -7.46 22.40
N LEU A 270 19.11 -6.68 23.46
CA LEU A 270 20.39 -6.02 23.72
C LEU A 270 21.53 -7.01 23.98
N ALA A 271 21.25 -8.09 24.73
CA ALA A 271 22.24 -9.13 25.02
C ALA A 271 22.49 -10.10 23.85
N ARG A 272 21.75 -9.98 22.73
CA ARG A 272 21.95 -10.84 21.56
C ARG A 272 23.01 -10.23 20.65
N ALA A 273 24.14 -10.91 20.52
CA ALA A 273 25.17 -10.54 19.55
C ALA A 273 24.58 -10.49 18.12
N LYS A 274 25.09 -9.55 17.33
CA LYS A 274 24.77 -9.41 15.91
C LYS A 274 25.12 -10.70 15.17
N PRO A 275 24.42 -11.00 14.07
CA PRO A 275 24.77 -12.17 13.28
C PRO A 275 26.16 -11.95 12.71
N ALA A 276 27.12 -12.79 13.12
CA ALA A 276 28.44 -12.79 12.54
C ALA A 276 28.33 -13.12 11.05
N HIS A 277 28.65 -12.15 10.18
CA HIS A 277 28.83 -12.43 8.77
C HIS A 277 30.17 -13.12 8.60
N GLY A 278 30.15 -14.45 8.60
CA GLY A 278 31.31 -15.23 8.20
C GLY A 278 31.69 -14.95 6.75
N GLU A 279 32.90 -15.36 6.38
CA GLU A 279 33.45 -15.24 5.03
C GLU A 279 32.43 -15.69 3.96
N SER A 280 32.05 -14.77 3.08
CA SER A 280 31.16 -15.06 1.95
C SER A 280 31.76 -16.13 1.05
N ARG A 281 30.91 -16.82 0.27
CA ARG A 281 31.40 -17.85 -0.68
C ARG A 281 32.47 -17.30 -1.64
N ARG A 282 32.33 -16.04 -2.04
CA ARG A 282 33.26 -15.34 -2.93
C ARG A 282 34.59 -15.04 -2.24
N GLU A 283 34.56 -14.50 -1.02
CA GLU A 283 35.75 -14.25 -0.21
C GLU A 283 36.49 -15.55 0.09
N ARG A 284 35.77 -16.62 0.43
CA ARG A 284 36.33 -17.95 0.67
C ARG A 284 37.03 -18.52 -0.55
N GLN A 285 36.46 -18.30 -1.73
CA GLN A 285 37.05 -18.75 -2.98
C GLN A 285 38.31 -17.94 -3.33
N LEU A 286 38.28 -16.62 -3.14
CA LEU A 286 39.44 -15.74 -3.34
C LEU A 286 40.57 -16.08 -2.36
N ARG A 287 40.25 -16.31 -1.09
CA ARG A 287 41.19 -16.73 -0.05
C ARG A 287 41.86 -18.06 -0.38
N ARG A 288 41.06 -19.07 -0.78
CA ARG A 288 41.59 -20.37 -1.21
C ARG A 288 42.52 -20.24 -2.42
N LYS A 289 42.20 -19.35 -3.37
CA LYS A 289 43.03 -19.09 -4.55
C LYS A 289 44.33 -18.34 -4.21
N SER A 290 44.32 -17.51 -3.18
CA SER A 290 45.48 -16.72 -2.72
C SER A 290 46.30 -17.38 -1.62
N GLY A 291 45.94 -18.61 -1.19
CA GLY A 291 46.63 -19.32 -0.11
C GLY A 291 46.45 -18.69 1.28
N GLY A 292 45.49 -17.79 1.46
CA GLY A 292 45.30 -17.05 2.72
C GLY A 292 44.79 -17.93 3.87
N ALA A 293 45.25 -17.67 5.09
CA ALA A 293 44.75 -18.32 6.30
C ALA A 293 43.27 -17.97 6.55
N PRO A 294 42.44 -18.88 7.10
CA PRO A 294 41.05 -18.60 7.44
C PRO A 294 40.94 -17.35 8.32
N PRO A 295 39.92 -16.50 8.13
CA PRO A 295 39.72 -15.35 9.01
C PRO A 295 39.54 -15.83 10.45
N ALA A 296 40.11 -15.08 11.39
CA ALA A 296 39.87 -15.29 12.82
C ALA A 296 38.36 -15.30 13.10
N MET A 297 37.94 -16.00 14.15
CA MET A 297 36.53 -15.96 14.56
C MET A 297 36.12 -14.51 14.78
N PRO A 298 35.05 -14.02 14.13
CA PRO A 298 34.64 -12.64 14.28
C PRO A 298 34.29 -12.36 15.74
N GLU A 299 34.78 -11.24 16.25
CA GLU A 299 34.48 -10.76 17.60
C GLU A 299 32.96 -10.56 17.75
N LEU A 300 32.44 -10.86 18.95
CA LEU A 300 31.02 -10.71 19.22
C LEU A 300 30.66 -9.22 19.29
N GLU A 301 30.04 -8.72 18.24
CA GLU A 301 29.48 -7.36 18.24
C GLU A 301 28.06 -7.35 18.81
N TYR A 302 27.80 -6.45 19.75
CA TYR A 302 26.47 -6.23 20.31
C TYR A 302 25.76 -5.04 19.64
N PRO A 303 24.42 -4.94 19.74
CA PRO A 303 23.66 -3.85 19.15
C PRO A 303 24.11 -2.47 19.67
N LYS A 304 24.28 -1.52 18.74
CA LYS A 304 24.57 -0.11 19.02
C LYS A 304 23.26 0.68 19.02
N SER A 305 23.29 1.88 19.58
CA SER A 305 22.10 2.75 19.72
C SER A 305 21.38 3.04 18.40
N THR A 306 22.11 3.18 17.29
CA THR A 306 21.55 3.45 15.95
C THR A 306 21.07 2.20 15.21
N ASP A 307 21.36 1.01 15.72
CA ASP A 307 20.93 -0.23 15.09
C ASP A 307 19.43 -0.45 15.27
N ARG A 308 18.82 -1.11 14.29
CA ARG A 308 17.40 -1.48 14.38
C ARG A 308 17.19 -2.56 15.42
N VAL A 309 16.14 -2.43 16.23
CA VAL A 309 15.75 -3.43 17.23
C VAL A 309 15.43 -4.77 16.56
N PHE A 310 14.80 -4.73 15.39
CA PHE A 310 14.47 -5.92 14.59
C PHE A 310 15.08 -5.81 13.17
N PRO A 311 16.35 -6.21 12.99
CA PRO A 311 17.03 -6.16 11.70
C PRO A 311 16.62 -7.32 10.78
N GLY A 312 16.24 -7.01 9.54
CA GLY A 312 16.02 -7.99 8.48
C GLY A 312 14.56 -8.19 8.07
N ASN A 313 14.29 -9.31 7.39
CA ASN A 313 12.97 -9.60 6.81
C ASN A 313 12.14 -10.55 7.69
N HIS A 314 11.73 -10.06 8.86
CA HIS A 314 10.91 -10.83 9.79
C HIS A 314 9.49 -11.11 9.26
N ILE A 315 9.00 -10.35 8.28
CA ILE A 315 7.68 -10.56 7.68
C ILE A 315 7.58 -11.94 7.04
N LYS A 316 8.57 -12.33 6.23
CA LYS A 316 8.58 -13.65 5.58
C LYS A 316 8.70 -14.78 6.60
N LEU A 317 9.61 -14.64 7.56
CA LEU A 317 9.84 -15.65 8.59
C LEU A 317 8.61 -15.82 9.50
N PHE A 318 7.97 -14.72 9.88
CA PHE A 318 6.73 -14.75 10.66
C PHE A 318 5.59 -15.40 9.87
N ASN A 319 5.43 -15.10 8.58
CA ASN A 319 4.43 -15.77 7.75
C ASN A 319 4.67 -17.28 7.64
N SER A 320 5.92 -17.71 7.44
CA SER A 320 6.28 -19.13 7.41
C SER A 320 6.03 -19.82 8.76
N LEU A 321 6.31 -19.12 9.88
CA LEU A 321 5.96 -19.62 11.21
C LEU A 321 4.45 -19.81 11.36
N LEU A 322 3.64 -18.83 10.93
CA LEU A 322 2.18 -18.93 10.98
C LEU A 322 1.64 -20.09 10.15
N GLU A 323 2.20 -20.33 8.97
CA GLU A 323 1.81 -21.45 8.10
C GLU A 323 2.13 -22.80 8.77
N ARG A 324 3.36 -22.97 9.28
CA ARG A 324 3.77 -24.19 9.99
C ARG A 324 2.97 -24.45 11.26
N ALA A 325 2.57 -23.39 11.97
CA ALA A 325 1.78 -23.50 13.18
C ALA A 325 0.27 -23.67 12.92
N GLY A 326 -0.18 -23.64 11.65
CA GLY A 326 -1.61 -23.69 11.32
C GLY A 326 -2.41 -22.44 11.72
N LEU A 327 -1.72 -21.33 11.98
CA LEU A 327 -2.31 -20.08 12.50
C LEU A 327 -2.44 -18.98 11.44
N LYS A 328 -2.09 -19.28 10.18
CA LYS A 328 -2.06 -18.29 9.09
C LYS A 328 -3.44 -17.75 8.72
N ILE A 329 -4.47 -18.56 8.83
CA ILE A 329 -5.85 -18.22 8.48
C ILE A 329 -6.68 -18.30 9.76
N ASP A 330 -7.53 -17.29 10.02
CA ASP A 330 -8.46 -17.33 11.15
C ASP A 330 -9.73 -18.13 10.80
N ARG A 331 -10.64 -18.27 11.79
CA ARG A 331 -11.93 -18.95 11.61
C ARG A 331 -12.82 -18.37 10.50
N ASP A 332 -12.63 -17.10 10.13
CA ASP A 332 -13.40 -16.41 9.09
C ASP A 332 -12.72 -16.52 7.71
N GLY A 333 -11.62 -17.27 7.58
CA GLY A 333 -10.87 -17.38 6.34
C GLY A 333 -9.96 -16.18 6.04
N LYS A 334 -9.68 -15.31 7.02
CA LYS A 334 -8.83 -14.13 6.85
C LYS A 334 -7.38 -14.43 7.20
N ALA A 335 -6.47 -13.94 6.35
CA ALA A 335 -5.05 -14.10 6.57
C ALA A 335 -4.53 -13.21 7.72
N ARG A 336 -3.91 -13.85 8.72
CA ARG A 336 -3.16 -13.20 9.77
C ARG A 336 -1.80 -12.71 9.26
N THR A 337 -1.36 -11.58 9.79
CA THR A 337 -0.07 -10.94 9.45
C THR A 337 0.54 -10.31 10.70
N ALA A 338 1.71 -9.66 10.61
CA ALA A 338 2.28 -8.95 11.76
C ALA A 338 1.31 -7.90 12.36
N TYR A 339 0.40 -7.34 11.55
CA TYR A 339 -0.65 -6.45 12.05
C TYR A 339 -1.61 -7.15 13.03
N SER A 340 -1.80 -8.46 12.91
CA SER A 340 -2.63 -9.25 13.83
C SER A 340 -2.09 -9.25 15.26
N LEU A 341 -0.77 -9.10 15.46
CA LEU A 341 -0.17 -9.00 16.81
C LEU A 341 -0.58 -7.69 17.50
N ARG A 342 -0.62 -6.57 16.79
CA ARG A 342 -1.15 -5.30 17.31
C ARG A 342 -2.62 -5.42 17.70
N HIS A 343 -3.43 -6.04 16.85
CA HIS A 343 -4.84 -6.28 17.17
C HIS A 343 -5.01 -7.20 18.37
N THR A 344 -4.13 -8.19 18.51
CA THR A 344 -4.12 -9.10 19.66
C THR A 344 -3.84 -8.34 20.95
N TYR A 345 -2.83 -7.47 20.97
CA TYR A 345 -2.58 -6.60 22.11
C TYR A 345 -3.81 -5.74 22.46
N ILE A 346 -4.41 -5.06 21.48
CA ILE A 346 -5.58 -4.21 21.71
C ILE A 346 -6.75 -5.03 22.28
N CYS A 347 -7.04 -6.19 21.69
CA CYS A 347 -8.12 -7.05 22.15
C CYS A 347 -7.85 -7.62 23.56
N MET A 348 -6.61 -8.02 23.87
CA MET A 348 -6.22 -8.46 25.22
C MET A 348 -6.42 -7.35 26.24
N ARG A 349 -5.97 -6.13 25.94
CA ARG A 349 -6.18 -4.96 26.82
C ARG A 349 -7.67 -4.68 27.03
N LEU A 350 -8.48 -4.73 25.98
CA LEU A 350 -9.93 -4.53 26.11
C LEU A 350 -10.62 -5.64 26.93
N MET A 351 -10.08 -6.86 26.96
CA MET A 351 -10.59 -7.96 27.78
C MET A 351 -10.16 -7.86 29.25
N GLU A 352 -9.01 -7.25 29.52
CA GLU A 352 -8.46 -7.06 30.87
C GLU A 352 -9.10 -5.87 31.62
N GLY A 353 -9.83 -5.00 30.92
CA GLY A 353 -10.34 -3.72 31.44
C GLY A 353 -9.30 -2.61 31.40
#